data_AF-R7M208-F1
#
_entry.id   AF-R7M208-F1
#
_cell.length_a   1.000
_cell.length_b   1.000
_cell.length_c   1.000
_cell.angle_alpha   90.00
_cell.angle_beta   90.00
_cell.angle_gamma   90.00
#
_symmetry.space_group_name_H-M   'P 1'
#
loop_
_entity.id
_entity.type
_entity.pdbx_description
1 polymer ?
#
loop_
_entity_poly.entity_id
_entity_poly.type
_entity_poly.pdbx_seq_one_letter_code
_entity_poly.pdbx_strand_id
1 'polypeptide(L)'
;MNTPGKFQELHSFYDTLPSGICLFTTQGSEQILFVNPGFLSLYSCTTEEEFQVLTGGTFQGMVDPEDYQPLETLGQKASAVSHQETGMTQIYLTFRIKTREGHFRRIEGTLSKGTLPQVGTV
;
A
#
# COMPACT_ATOMS: atom_id res chain seq x y z
N MET A 1 12.52 9.77 -14.08
CA MET A 1 12.56 8.73 -15.14
C MET A 1 12.33 7.39 -14.46
N ASN A 2 11.09 6.88 -14.52
CA ASN A 2 10.74 5.55 -13.97
C ASN A 2 11.50 4.49 -14.76
N THR A 3 12.30 3.67 -14.07
CA THR A 3 13.04 2.56 -14.69
C THR A 3 12.07 1.39 -14.90
N PRO A 4 11.64 1.06 -16.13
CA PRO A 4 10.52 0.16 -16.37
C PRO A 4 10.72 -1.29 -15.91
N GLY A 5 11.94 -1.70 -15.54
CA GLY A 5 12.25 -3.07 -15.12
C GLY A 5 12.29 -3.33 -13.61
N LYS A 6 12.32 -2.29 -12.76
CA LYS A 6 12.56 -2.47 -11.31
C LYS A 6 11.40 -3.12 -10.56
N PHE A 7 10.17 -2.75 -10.94
CA PHE A 7 8.95 -3.30 -10.35
C PHE A 7 8.54 -4.62 -11.00
N GLN A 8 8.98 -4.87 -12.24
CA GLN A 8 8.69 -6.12 -12.95
C GLN A 8 9.27 -7.36 -12.25
N GLU A 9 10.44 -7.23 -11.62
CA GLU A 9 11.02 -8.33 -10.83
C GLU A 9 10.18 -8.64 -9.60
N LEU A 10 9.52 -7.65 -8.99
CA LEU A 10 8.66 -7.86 -7.82
C LEU A 10 7.44 -8.73 -8.15
N HIS A 11 6.90 -8.61 -9.37
CA HIS A 11 5.80 -9.46 -9.83
C HIS A 11 6.18 -10.94 -9.81
N SER A 12 7.42 -11.30 -10.15
CA SER A 12 7.86 -12.69 -10.14
C SER A 12 7.80 -13.35 -8.76
N PHE A 13 7.89 -12.55 -7.69
CA PHE A 13 7.82 -13.02 -6.31
C PHE A 13 6.43 -12.86 -5.70
N TYR A 14 5.85 -11.67 -5.81
CA TYR A 14 4.65 -11.31 -5.06
C TYR A 14 3.34 -11.68 -5.77
N ASP A 15 3.35 -11.92 -7.08
CA ASP A 15 2.11 -12.29 -7.80
C ASP A 15 1.64 -13.70 -7.48
N THR A 16 2.56 -14.54 -7.00
CA THR A 16 2.26 -15.91 -6.57
C THR A 16 1.63 -15.96 -5.17
N LEU A 17 1.71 -14.87 -4.40
CA LEU A 17 1.17 -14.84 -3.05
C LEU A 17 -0.35 -14.64 -3.08
N PRO A 18 -1.12 -15.43 -2.31
CA PRO A 18 -2.56 -15.23 -2.19
C PRO A 18 -2.91 -13.94 -1.44
N SER A 19 -1.99 -13.42 -0.63
CA SER A 19 -2.15 -12.16 0.11
C SER A 19 -2.04 -10.95 -0.80
N GLY A 20 -2.83 -9.91 -0.52
CA GLY A 20 -2.68 -8.62 -1.18
C GLY A 20 -1.45 -7.87 -0.68
N ILE A 21 -0.54 -7.51 -1.59
CA ILE A 21 0.65 -6.71 -1.33
C ILE A 21 0.55 -5.40 -2.12
N CYS A 22 0.77 -4.29 -1.42
CA CYS A 22 0.88 -2.95 -1.99
C CYS A 22 2.12 -2.27 -1.43
N LEU A 23 2.90 -1.63 -2.30
CA LEU A 23 4.06 -0.82 -1.92
C LEU A 23 3.80 0.61 -2.36
N PHE A 24 4.12 1.56 -1.50
CA PHE A 24 4.03 2.99 -1.79
C PHE A 24 5.21 3.72 -1.18
N THR A 25 5.55 4.88 -1.72
CA THR A 25 6.64 5.71 -1.17
C THR A 25 6.19 6.37 0.14
N THR A 26 7.07 6.39 1.14
CA THR A 26 6.85 7.18 2.37
C THR A 26 7.17 8.67 2.19
N GLN A 27 7.61 9.08 1.00
CA GLN A 27 7.96 10.46 0.66
C GLN A 27 6.95 11.07 -0.31
N GLY A 28 6.77 12.39 -0.23
CA GLY A 28 5.92 13.14 -1.15
C GLY A 28 4.45 12.79 -1.00
N SER A 29 3.79 12.45 -2.11
CA SER A 29 2.33 12.24 -2.19
C SER A 29 1.90 10.78 -1.94
N GLU A 30 2.71 9.99 -1.22
CA GLU A 30 2.38 8.60 -0.86
C GLU A 30 2.02 7.74 -2.09
N GLN A 31 2.78 7.91 -3.17
CA GLN A 31 2.51 7.29 -4.46
C GLN A 31 2.66 5.77 -4.41
N ILE A 32 1.71 5.07 -5.01
CA ILE A 32 1.71 3.62 -5.21
C ILE A 32 2.80 3.28 -6.23
N LEU A 33 3.65 2.33 -5.84
CA LEU A 33 4.80 1.87 -6.62
C LEU A 33 4.58 0.48 -7.20
N PHE A 34 3.80 -0.36 -6.51
CA PHE A 34 3.55 -1.75 -6.89
C PHE A 34 2.30 -2.28 -6.21
N VAL A 35 1.53 -3.10 -6.92
CA VAL A 35 0.48 -3.94 -6.35
C VAL A 35 0.49 -5.32 -7.01
N ASN A 36 0.23 -6.36 -6.23
CA ASN A 36 0.07 -7.70 -6.79
C ASN A 36 -1.41 -8.00 -7.15
N PRO A 37 -1.69 -9.07 -7.93
CA PRO A 37 -3.05 -9.48 -8.28
C PRO A 37 -3.97 -9.72 -7.07
N GLY A 38 -3.43 -10.25 -5.97
CA GLY A 38 -4.17 -10.40 -4.71
C GLY A 38 -4.73 -9.06 -4.22
N PHE A 39 -3.93 -8.00 -4.29
CA PHE A 39 -4.36 -6.66 -3.87
C PHE A 39 -5.35 -6.02 -4.84
N LEU A 40 -5.13 -6.17 -6.16
CA LEU A 40 -6.06 -5.70 -7.20
C LEU A 40 -7.47 -6.28 -7.01
N SER A 41 -7.55 -7.56 -6.65
CA SER A 41 -8.83 -8.25 -6.42
C SER A 41 -9.66 -7.63 -5.28
N LEU A 42 -9.01 -7.05 -4.27
CA LEU A 42 -9.69 -6.36 -3.16
C LEU A 42 -10.51 -5.18 -3.68
N TYR A 43 -9.98 -4.47 -4.69
CA TYR A 43 -10.59 -3.31 -5.34
C TYR A 43 -11.45 -3.67 -6.55
N SER A 44 -11.59 -4.96 -6.89
CA SER A 44 -12.30 -5.41 -8.10
C SER A 44 -11.67 -4.86 -9.39
N CYS A 45 -10.35 -4.69 -9.38
CA CYS A 45 -9.53 -4.35 -10.54
C CYS A 45 -8.86 -5.61 -11.10
N THR A 46 -8.66 -5.64 -12.41
CA THR A 46 -7.96 -6.72 -13.13
C THR A 46 -6.55 -6.29 -13.54
N THR A 47 -6.32 -5.00 -13.76
CA THR A 47 -5.00 -4.46 -14.10
C THR A 47 -4.57 -3.35 -13.14
N GLU A 48 -3.27 -3.08 -13.11
CA GLU A 48 -2.69 -1.98 -12.36
C GLU A 48 -3.18 -0.62 -12.83
N GLU A 49 -3.41 -0.44 -14.14
CA GLU A 49 -3.92 0.81 -14.70
C GLU A 49 -5.33 1.12 -14.20
N GLU A 50 -6.21 0.11 -14.14
CA GLU A 50 -7.56 0.27 -13.57
C GLU A 50 -7.48 0.72 -12.11
N PHE A 51 -6.59 0.11 -11.34
CA PHE A 51 -6.37 0.44 -9.95
C PHE A 51 -5.75 1.84 -9.77
N GLN A 52 -4.81 2.23 -10.62
CA GLN A 52 -4.19 3.55 -10.61
C GLN A 52 -5.21 4.65 -10.95
N VAL A 53 -6.09 4.42 -11.91
CA VAL A 53 -7.18 5.36 -12.23
C VAL A 53 -8.18 5.46 -11.07
N LEU A 54 -8.56 4.33 -10.46
CA LEU A 54 -9.50 4.30 -9.34
C LEU A 54 -8.99 5.07 -8.13
N THR A 55 -7.70 4.92 -7.82
CA THR A 55 -7.08 5.45 -6.59
C THR A 55 -6.34 6.76 -6.79
N GLY A 56 -6.23 7.25 -8.03
CA GLY A 56 -5.31 8.34 -8.37
C GLY A 56 -3.83 7.99 -8.16
N GLY A 57 -3.51 6.71 -7.90
CA GLY A 57 -2.15 6.22 -7.71
C GLY A 57 -1.51 6.60 -6.36
N THR A 58 -2.30 6.87 -5.31
CA THR A 58 -1.79 7.24 -3.99
C THR A 58 -2.45 6.45 -2.87
N PHE A 59 -1.75 6.29 -1.74
CA PHE A 59 -2.34 5.70 -0.52
C PHE A 59 -3.60 6.47 -0.08
N GLN A 60 -3.59 7.80 -0.16
CA GLN A 60 -4.77 8.60 0.14
C GLN A 60 -5.99 8.22 -0.70
N GLY A 61 -5.84 8.02 -2.01
CA GLY A 61 -6.97 7.67 -2.87
C GLY A 61 -7.40 6.21 -2.80
N MET A 62 -6.60 5.34 -2.15
CA MET A 62 -7.01 3.98 -1.79
C MET A 62 -8.00 3.95 -0.63
N VAL A 63 -7.89 4.91 0.29
CA VAL A 63 -8.59 4.92 1.57
C VAL A 63 -9.84 5.79 1.48
N ASP A 64 -10.94 5.35 2.11
CA ASP A 64 -12.11 6.21 2.27
C ASP A 64 -11.71 7.53 2.97
N PRO A 65 -12.14 8.70 2.48
CA PRO A 65 -11.70 9.99 3.02
C PRO A 65 -11.92 10.15 4.53
N GLU A 66 -12.94 9.48 5.10
CA GLU A 66 -13.21 9.53 6.54
C GLU A 66 -12.21 8.72 7.37
N ASP A 67 -11.59 7.70 6.77
CA ASP A 67 -10.62 6.80 7.44
C ASP A 67 -9.16 7.18 7.14
N TYR A 68 -8.93 8.12 6.22
CA TYR A 68 -7.58 8.49 5.79
C TYR A 68 -6.79 9.18 6.91
N GLN A 69 -5.58 8.68 7.14
CA GLN A 69 -4.56 9.31 7.96
C GLN A 69 -3.23 9.28 7.21
N PRO A 70 -2.47 10.39 7.19
CA PRO A 70 -1.14 10.41 6.58
C PRO A 70 -0.24 9.33 7.17
N LEU A 71 0.60 8.71 6.35
CA LEU A 71 1.51 7.63 6.75
C LEU A 71 2.46 8.08 7.87
N GLU A 72 2.89 9.34 7.86
CA GLU A 72 3.69 9.92 8.93
C GLU A 72 2.96 9.88 10.28
N THR A 73 1.67 10.23 10.29
CA THR A 73 0.84 10.21 11.50
C THR A 73 0.63 8.77 11.99
N LEU A 74 0.41 7.83 11.08
CA LEU A 74 0.32 6.40 11.42
C LEU A 74 1.63 5.90 12.05
N GLY A 75 2.76 6.24 11.44
CA GLY A 75 4.10 5.91 11.94
C GLY A 75 4.36 6.45 13.35
N GLN A 76 4.08 7.74 13.57
CA GLN A 76 4.26 8.39 14.87
C GLN A 76 3.42 7.71 15.96
N LYS A 77 2.15 7.37 15.68
CA LYS A 77 1.27 6.66 16.63
C LYS A 77 1.83 5.29 16.97
N ALA A 78 2.31 4.54 15.99
CA ALA A 78 2.83 3.22 16.23
C ALA A 78 4.13 3.26 17.05
N SER A 79 5.03 4.22 16.79
CA SER A 79 6.23 4.45 17.59
C SER A 79 5.91 4.90 19.03
N ALA A 80 4.84 5.67 19.25
CA ALA A 80 4.42 6.09 20.58
C ALA A 80 3.84 4.94 21.43
N VAL A 81 3.27 3.92 20.78
CA VAL A 81 2.67 2.75 21.44
C VAL A 81 3.70 1.63 21.62
N SER A 82 4.69 1.51 20.73
CA SER A 82 5.77 0.54 20.86
C SER A 82 6.89 1.08 21.77
N HIS A 83 6.92 0.69 23.04
CA HIS A 83 8.07 0.89 23.95
C HIS A 83 9.34 0.09 23.55
N GLN A 84 9.50 -0.28 22.27
CA GLN A 84 10.59 -1.13 21.80
C GLN A 84 11.56 -0.33 20.92
N GLU A 85 12.82 -0.28 21.34
CA GLU A 85 13.97 0.37 20.67
C GLU A 85 14.43 -0.33 19.38
N THR A 86 13.70 -1.31 18.86
CA THR A 86 14.18 -2.20 17.78
C THR A 86 13.33 -2.09 16.51
N GLY A 87 13.63 -1.10 15.67
CA GLY A 87 13.78 -1.19 14.21
C GLY A 87 12.62 -1.62 13.29
N MET A 88 11.53 -2.23 13.76
CA MET A 88 10.42 -2.68 12.90
C MET A 88 9.07 -2.36 13.54
N THR A 89 8.57 -1.16 13.28
CA THR A 89 7.23 -0.73 13.67
C THR A 89 6.22 -1.32 12.68
N GLN A 90 5.59 -2.44 13.05
CA GLN A 90 4.42 -2.97 12.35
C GLN A 90 3.17 -2.24 12.84
N ILE A 91 2.42 -1.66 11.90
CA ILE A 91 1.20 -0.91 12.16
C ILE A 91 0.04 -1.78 11.67
N TYR A 92 -0.82 -2.23 12.58
CA TYR A 92 -2.09 -2.81 12.18
C TYR A 92 -3.04 -1.68 11.78
N LEU A 93 -3.63 -1.81 10.61
CA LEU A 93 -4.52 -0.79 10.05
C LEU A 93 -5.81 -1.42 9.55
N THR A 94 -6.87 -0.65 9.71
CA THR A 94 -8.16 -0.97 9.16
C THR A 94 -8.81 0.27 8.58
N PHE A 95 -9.33 0.14 7.37
CA PHE A 95 -9.92 1.25 6.66
C PHE A 95 -10.94 0.75 5.65
N ARG A 96 -11.88 1.61 5.31
CA ARG A 96 -12.85 1.37 4.23
C ARG A 96 -12.24 1.71 2.88
N ILE A 97 -12.65 0.96 1.88
CA ILE A 97 -12.35 1.21 0.48
C ILE A 97 -13.64 1.25 -0.34
N LYS A 98 -13.56 1.90 -1.49
CA LYS A 98 -14.56 1.80 -2.55
C LYS A 98 -13.98 1.03 -3.73
N THR A 99 -14.61 -0.08 -4.09
CA THR A 99 -14.17 -0.88 -5.24
C THR A 99 -14.51 -0.18 -6.55
N ARG A 100 -13.88 -0.62 -7.65
CA ARG A 100 -14.21 -0.18 -9.01
C ARG A 100 -15.69 -0.36 -9.37
N GLU A 101 -16.33 -1.37 -8.80
CA GLU A 101 -17.75 -1.67 -8.97
C GLU A 101 -18.66 -0.82 -8.08
N GLY A 102 -18.10 0.05 -7.23
CA GLY A 102 -18.84 0.95 -6.34
C GLY A 102 -19.22 0.33 -5.00
N HIS A 103 -18.76 -0.87 -4.69
CA HIS A 103 -19.01 -1.51 -3.39
C HIS A 103 -18.09 -0.96 -2.31
N PHE A 104 -18.61 -0.81 -1.10
CA PHE A 104 -17.80 -0.49 0.07
C PHE A 104 -17.36 -1.77 0.77
N ARG A 105 -16.07 -1.85 1.12
CA ARG A 105 -15.49 -2.97 1.86
C ARG A 105 -14.56 -2.44 2.94
N ARG A 106 -14.43 -3.18 4.04
CA ARG A 106 -13.44 -2.92 5.07
C ARG A 106 -12.24 -3.82 4.82
N ILE A 107 -11.05 -3.24 4.80
CA ILE A 107 -9.78 -3.95 4.69
C ILE A 107 -9.08 -3.91 6.05
N GLU A 108 -8.40 -5.00 6.35
CA GLU A 108 -7.53 -5.13 7.53
C GLU A 108 -6.18 -5.64 7.04
N GLY A 109 -5.10 -5.07 7.58
CA GLY A 109 -3.76 -5.43 7.17
C GLY A 109 -2.69 -4.87 8.09
N THR A 110 -1.44 -5.12 7.69
CA THR A 110 -0.27 -4.62 8.40
C THR A 110 0.56 -3.78 7.45
N LEU A 111 0.96 -2.60 7.91
CA LEU A 111 1.93 -1.74 7.27
C LEU A 111 3.24 -1.81 8.03
N SER A 112 4.34 -1.88 7.29
CA SER A 112 5.68 -1.77 7.87
C SER A 112 6.53 -0.94 6.92
N LYS A 113 7.30 -0.01 7.48
CA LYS A 113 8.31 0.71 6.72
C LYS A 113 9.48 -0.21 6.41
N GLY A 114 9.90 -0.25 5.16
CA GLY A 114 10.97 -1.10 4.66
C GLY A 114 11.92 -0.36 3.73
N THR A 115 13.01 -1.02 3.33
CA THR A 115 13.86 -0.57 2.24
C THR A 115 14.15 -1.76 1.35
N LEU A 116 13.74 -1.65 0.08
CA LEU A 116 13.98 -2.68 -0.93
C LEU A 116 15.20 -2.26 -1.77
N PRO A 117 16.18 -3.15 -1.99
CA PRO A 117 17.41 -2.81 -2.72
C PRO A 117 17.18 -2.15 -4.07
N GLN A 118 16.16 -2.59 -4.83
CA GLN A 118 15.83 -2.04 -6.14
C GLN A 118 14.93 -0.79 -6.14
N VAL A 119 14.14 -0.56 -5.08
CA VAL A 119 13.09 0.48 -5.04
C VAL A 119 13.46 1.65 -4.12
N GLY A 120 14.22 1.42 -3.06
CA GLY A 120 14.45 2.38 -1.99
C GLY A 120 13.47 2.18 -0.83
N THR A 121 13.22 3.25 -0.07
CA THR A 121 12.35 3.20 1.12
C THR A 121 10.87 3.19 0.70
N VAL A 122 10.13 2.24 1.27
CA VAL A 122 8.69 2.02 1.06
C VAL A 122 7.99 1.82 2.40
#